data_AF-A0A0S6WUR2-F1
#
_entry.id   AF-A0A0S6WUR2-F1
#
_cell.length_a   1.000
_cell.length_b   1.000
_cell.length_c   1.000
_cell.angle_alpha   90.00
_cell.angle_beta   90.00
_cell.angle_gamma   90.00
#
_symmetry.space_group_name_H-M   'P 1'
#
loop_
_entity.id
_entity.type
_entity.pdbx_description
1 polymer ?
#
loop_
_entity_poly.entity_id
_entity_poly.type
_entity_poly.pdbx_seq_one_letter_code
_entity_poly.pdbx_strand_id
1 'polypeptide(L)' 'MESHWIAPGRLMQNGFVESFNGRMRNELLNETLFPNLDHARRQIAVWVEDYNRHRPH' A
#
# COMPACT_ATOMS: atom_id res chain seq x y z
N MET A 1 -16.88 -12.56 15.76
CA MET A 1 -15.76 -12.71 14.81
C MET A 1 -16.33 -12.42 13.44
N GLU A 2 -16.46 -11.13 13.11
CA GLU A 2 -17.10 -10.71 11.87
C GLU A 2 -16.05 -10.65 10.76
N SER A 3 -16.04 -11.67 9.92
CA SER A 3 -15.35 -11.61 8.64
C SER A 3 -16.09 -10.61 7.76
N HIS A 4 -15.47 -9.46 7.51
CA HIS A 4 -15.95 -8.42 6.60
C HIS A 4 -16.03 -9.02 5.19
N TRP A 5 -17.17 -9.61 4.85
CA TRP A 5 -17.45 -10.17 3.54
C TRP A 5 -17.59 -9.04 2.52
N ILE A 6 -16.67 -8.99 1.56
CA ILE A 6 -16.78 -8.09 0.40
C ILE A 6 -17.81 -8.70 -0.56
N ALA A 7 -18.93 -8.01 -0.76
CA ALA A 7 -19.94 -8.44 -1.73
C ALA A 7 -19.39 -8.33 -3.16
N PRO A 8 -19.47 -9.38 -4.01
CA PRO A 8 -19.04 -9.30 -5.39
C PRO A 8 -19.96 -8.31 -6.12
N GLY A 9 -19.40 -7.17 -6.55
CA GLY A 9 -20.14 -6.13 -7.29
C GLY A 9 -19.99 -4.70 -6.79
N ARG A 10 -19.33 -4.44 -5.65
CA ARG A 10 -18.94 -3.06 -5.27
C ARG A 10 -17.46 -2.80 -5.57
N LEU A 11 -17.18 -2.53 -6.84
CA LEU A 11 -15.88 -2.01 -7.33
C LEU A 11 -15.41 -0.78 -6.53
N MET A 12 -16.33 -0.03 -5.92
CA MET A 12 -16.04 1.22 -5.20
C MET A 12 -15.56 1.05 -3.75
N GLN A 13 -15.63 -0.15 -3.15
CA GLN A 13 -15.15 -0.35 -1.77
C GLN A 13 -13.64 -0.57 -1.67
N ASN A 14 -12.97 -0.92 -2.78
CA ASN A 14 -11.54 -1.23 -2.78
C ASN A 14 -10.66 -0.08 -3.32
N GLY A 15 -11.25 1.06 -3.68
CA GLY A 15 -10.53 2.18 -4.30
C GLY A 15 -9.37 2.73 -3.47
N PHE A 16 -9.44 2.64 -2.14
CA PHE A 16 -8.31 2.97 -1.26
C PHE A 16 -7.17 1.95 -1.41
N VAL A 17 -7.48 0.65 -1.34
CA VAL A 17 -6.49 -0.44 -1.45
C VAL A 17 -5.88 -0.48 -2.85
N GLU A 18 -6.66 -0.24 -3.88
CA GLU A 18 -6.18 -0.16 -5.26
C GLU A 18 -5.28 1.06 -5.48
N SER A 19 -5.66 2.24 -4.96
CA SER A 19 -4.81 3.44 -5.02
C SER A 19 -3.51 3.26 -4.24
N PHE A 20 -3.59 2.62 -3.07
CA PHE A 20 -2.42 2.29 -2.25
C PHE A 20 -1.47 1.34 -2.98
N ASN A 21 -1.97 0.22 -3.48
CA ASN A 21 -1.16 -0.75 -4.22
C ASN A 21 -0.59 -0.16 -5.52
N GLY A 22 -1.35 0.67 -6.22
CA GLY A 22 -0.89 1.36 -7.43
C GLY A 22 0.29 2.30 -7.16
N ARG A 23 0.20 3.13 -6.11
CA ARG A 23 1.31 4.02 -5.74
C ARG A 23 2.51 3.26 -5.19
N MET A 24 2.30 2.30 -4.29
CA MET A 24 3.39 1.47 -3.76
C MET A 24 4.19 0.81 -4.89
N ARG A 25 3.50 0.34 -5.93
CA ARG A 25 4.17 -0.28 -7.08
C ARG A 25 4.97 0.71 -7.90
N ASN A 26 4.43 1.89 -8.18
CA ASN A 26 5.11 2.89 -9.01
C ASN A 26 6.24 3.60 -8.26
N GLU A 27 6.01 4.01 -7.02
CA GLU A 27 6.91 4.90 -6.26
C GLU A 27 7.96 4.13 -5.45
N LEU A 28 7.68 2.88 -5.07
CA LEU A 28 8.59 2.10 -4.21
C LEU A 28 9.18 0.90 -4.96
N LEU A 29 8.33 0.05 -5.54
CA LEU A 29 8.79 -1.23 -6.10
C LEU A 29 9.45 -1.09 -7.48
N ASN A 30 9.02 -0.15 -8.32
CA ASN A 30 9.62 0.07 -9.64
C ASN A 30 10.89 0.93 -9.58
N GLU A 31 11.02 1.81 -8.58
CA GLU A 31 12.16 2.72 -8.47
C GLU A 31 13.29 2.15 -7.60
N THR A 32 13.02 1.13 -6.77
CA THR A 32 14.01 0.60 -5.85
C THR A 32 14.30 -0.89 -5.98
N LEU A 33 15.58 -1.24 -6.13
CA LEU A 33 16.08 -2.59 -5.98
C LEU A 33 16.28 -2.93 -4.49
N PHE A 34 15.76 -4.07 -4.06
CA PHE A 34 15.91 -4.56 -2.68
C PHE A 34 16.99 -5.65 -2.62
N PRO A 35 18.18 -5.36 -2.04
CA PRO A 35 19.27 -6.32 -1.95
C PRO A 35 19.01 -7.43 -0.93
N ASN A 36 18.12 -7.20 0.04
CA ASN A 36 17.71 -8.18 1.04
C ASN A 36 16.36 -7.80 1.67
N LEU A 37 15.74 -8.77 2.35
CA LEU A 37 14.42 -8.61 2.97
C LEU A 37 14.41 -7.55 4.08
N ASP A 38 15.51 -7.38 4.81
CA ASP A 38 15.59 -6.38 5.87
C ASP A 38 15.55 -4.95 5.29
N HIS A 39 16.28 -4.71 4.20
CA HIS A 39 16.23 -3.46 3.46
C HIS A 39 14.84 -3.19 2.89
N ALA A 40 14.19 -4.21 2.32
CA ALA A 40 12.81 -4.10 1.84
C ALA A 40 11.85 -3.68 2.96
N ARG A 41 11.94 -4.32 4.14
CA ARG A 41 11.08 -4.00 5.29
C ARG A 41 11.28 -2.58 5.78
N ARG A 42 12.53 -2.11 5.87
CA ARG A 42 12.83 -0.73 6.27
C ARG A 42 12.27 0.29 5.28
N GLN A 43 12.46 0.06 3.98
CA GLN A 43 11.98 0.99 2.97
C GLN A 43 10.46 1.02 2.84
N ILE A 44 9.79 -0.13 2.98
CA ILE A 44 8.33 -0.18 3.05
C ILE A 44 7.81 0.57 4.28
N ALA A 45 8.45 0.43 5.44
CA ALA A 45 8.03 1.14 6.66
C ALA A 45 8.13 2.67 6.50
N VAL A 46 9.25 3.17 5.98
CA VAL A 46 9.45 4.59 5.70
C VAL A 46 8.43 5.10 4.69
N TRP A 47 8.20 4.37 3.59
CA TRP A 47 7.24 4.77 2.57
C TRP A 47 5.79 4.79 3.10
N VAL A 48 5.41 3.84 3.96
CA VAL A 48 4.08 3.83 4.59
C VAL A 48 3.90 5.01 5.54
N GLU A 49 4.91 5.35 6.34
CA GLU A 49 4.87 6.55 7.19
C GLU A 49 4.73 7.83 6.36
N ASP A 50 5.47 7.93 5.25
CA ASP A 50 5.39 9.07 4.32
C ASP A 50 4.01 9.18 3.65
N TYR A 51 3.49 8.06 3.12
CA TYR A 51 2.16 7.99 2.52
C TYR A 51 1.06 8.43 3.50
N ASN A 52 1.14 7.98 4.75
CA ASN A 52 0.18 8.34 5.80
C ASN A 52 0.34 9.80 6.26
N ARG A 53 1.56 10.34 6.28
CA ARG A 53 1.82 11.75 6.66
C ARG A 53 1.36 12.74 5.61
N HIS A 54 1.42 12.36 4.33
CA HIS A 54 0.89 13.16 3.22
C HIS A 54 -0.64 13.15 3.10
N ARG A 55 -1.35 12.31 3.89
CA ARG A 55 -2.82 12.30 3.98
C ARG A 55 -3.29 12.53 5.43
N PRO A 56 -3.40 13.80 5.89
CA PRO A 56 -4.09 14.11 7.13
C PRO A 56 -5.63 14.18 6.96
N HIS A 57 -6.22 13.30 6.14
CA HIS A 57 -7.64 13.39 5.72
C HIS A 57 -8.36 12.05 5.85
#